data_AF-A0A529XN93-F1
#
_entry.id   AF-A0A529XN93-F1
#
_cell.length_a   1.000
_cell.length_b   1.000
_cell.length_c   1.000
_cell.angle_alpha   90.00
_cell.angle_beta   90.00
_cell.angle_gamma   90.00
#
_symmetry.space_group_name_H-M   'P 1'
#
loop_
_entity.id
_entity.type
_entity.pdbx_description
1 polymer ?
#
loop_
_entity_poly.entity_id
_entity_poly.type
_entity_poly.pdbx_seq_one_letter_code
_entity_poly.pdbx_strand_id
1 'polypeptide(L)'
;MDMIPGSVTYFWLTPTRTGTFQVLCAELCGQGHPLMHGVVVVDTEQDYLAWLGQQQTFAQLSAPQQSGSANQPPGKIMASNLGVAADSK
;
A
#
# COMPACT_ATOMS: atom_id res chain seq x y z
N MET A 1 9.10 11.72 15.58
CA MET A 1 10.21 10.84 15.99
C MET A 1 10.94 10.45 14.73
N ASP A 2 12.27 10.42 14.78
CA ASP A 2 13.08 10.26 13.58
C ASP A 2 13.24 8.79 13.19
N MET A 3 13.38 8.55 11.88
CA MET A 3 13.68 7.25 11.31
C MET A 3 15.20 7.08 11.20
N ILE A 4 15.84 6.74 12.32
CA ILE A 4 17.28 6.56 12.41
C ILE A 4 17.64 5.10 12.04
N PRO A 5 18.48 4.85 11.02
CA PRO A 5 18.87 3.50 10.63
C PRO A 5 19.46 2.70 11.80
N GLY A 6 19.00 1.45 11.97
CA GLY A 6 19.45 0.56 13.04
C GLY A 6 18.84 0.82 14.42
N SER A 7 17.96 1.82 14.55
CA SER A 7 17.26 2.12 15.80
C SER A 7 15.77 1.81 15.68
N VAL A 8 15.17 1.36 16.77
CA VAL A 8 13.70 1.24 16.90
C VAL A 8 13.20 2.43 17.70
N THR A 9 12.29 3.18 17.09
CA THR A 9 11.74 4.40 17.68
C THR A 9 10.22 4.28 17.80
N TYR A 10 9.64 4.90 18.83
CA TYR A 10 8.22 4.77 19.15
C TYR A 10 7.54 6.14 19.12
N PHE A 11 6.28 6.14 18.73
CA PHE A 11 5.41 7.31 18.76
C PHE A 11 3.97 6.85 19.02
N TRP A 12 3.21 7.68 19.72
CA TRP A 12 1.83 7.43 20.09
C TRP A 12 1.05 8.72 19.93
N LEU A 13 -0.15 8.61 19.37
CA LEU A 13 -1.14 9.67 19.37
C LEU A 13 -2.51 9.07 19.69
N THR A 14 -3.39 9.90 20.24
CA THR A 14 -4.82 9.59 20.36
C THR A 14 -5.56 10.56 19.47
N PRO A 15 -6.16 10.10 18.35
CA PRO A 15 -6.86 11.00 17.46
C PRO A 15 -8.14 11.50 18.11
N THR A 16 -8.41 12.80 18.02
CA THR A 16 -9.59 13.44 18.66
C THR A 16 -10.70 13.79 17.66
N ARG A 17 -10.46 13.60 16.37
CA ARG A 17 -11.40 13.89 15.28
C ARG A 17 -11.14 13.00 14.08
N THR A 18 -12.20 12.63 13.39
CA THR A 18 -12.14 11.90 12.12
C THR A 18 -11.67 12.84 10.99
N GLY A 19 -11.13 12.24 9.93
CA GLY A 19 -10.70 12.94 8.73
C GLY A 19 -9.39 12.43 8.15
N THR A 20 -8.96 13.09 7.08
CA THR A 20 -7.73 12.77 6.33
C THR A 20 -6.66 13.81 6.62
N PHE A 21 -5.50 13.35 7.04
CA PHE A 21 -4.38 14.20 7.46
C PHE A 21 -3.13 13.88 6.66
N GLN A 22 -2.42 14.93 6.25
CA GLN A 22 -1.13 14.79 5.61
C GLN A 22 -0.04 14.58 6.66
N VAL A 23 0.86 13.64 6.39
CA VAL A 23 2.08 13.39 7.15
C VAL A 23 3.26 13.79 6.29
N LEU A 24 4.14 14.61 6.86
CA LEU A 24 5.29 15.14 6.16
C LEU A 24 6.57 14.58 6.77
N CYS A 25 7.56 14.30 5.93
CA CYS A 25 8.92 14.06 6.40
C CYS A 25 9.51 15.36 6.97
N ALA A 26 10.00 15.33 8.20
CA ALA A 26 10.57 16.50 8.88
C ALA A 26 12.11 16.50 8.93
N GLU A 27 12.76 15.54 8.26
CA GLU A 27 14.21 15.39 8.21
C GLU A 27 14.70 15.38 6.76
N LEU A 28 15.74 16.14 6.44
CA LEU A 28 16.25 16.23 5.07
C LEU A 28 16.91 14.89 4.69
N CYS A 29 16.17 14.08 3.92
CA CYS A 29 16.56 12.71 3.57
C CYS A 29 17.02 12.53 2.11
N GLY A 30 17.39 13.63 1.43
CA GLY A 30 17.89 13.64 0.05
C GLY A 30 16.96 14.33 -0.95
N GLN A 31 17.22 14.13 -2.25
CA GLN A 31 16.52 14.87 -3.32
C GLN A 31 15.01 14.64 -3.37
N GLY A 32 14.55 13.47 -2.91
CA GLY A 32 13.12 13.14 -2.84
C GLY A 32 12.40 13.74 -1.62
N HIS A 33 13.09 14.41 -0.70
CA HIS A 33 12.52 15.00 0.50
C HIS A 33 11.23 15.82 0.28
N PRO A 34 11.13 16.74 -0.70
CA PRO A 34 9.91 17.55 -0.89
C PRO A 34 8.71 16.76 -1.44
N LEU A 35 8.90 15.49 -1.83
CA LEU A 35 7.84 14.62 -2.34
C LEU A 35 7.42 13.57 -1.31
N MET A 36 8.07 13.52 -0.14
CA MET A 36 7.85 12.51 0.88
C MET A 36 6.63 12.85 1.75
N HIS A 37 5.45 12.71 1.15
CA HIS A 37 4.16 12.90 1.78
C HIS A 37 3.47 11.55 2.01
N GLY A 38 2.88 11.38 3.19
CA GLY A 38 2.01 10.26 3.53
C GLY A 38 0.63 10.75 3.95
N VAL A 39 -0.33 9.84 4.01
CA VAL A 39 -1.70 10.15 4.44
C VAL A 39 -2.06 9.27 5.64
N VAL A 40 -2.65 9.88 6.66
CA VAL A 40 -3.30 9.18 7.77
C VAL A 40 -4.79 9.47 7.71
N VAL A 41 -5.61 8.42 7.66
CA VAL A 41 -7.07 8.51 7.75
C VAL A 41 -7.47 8.09 9.15
N VAL A 42 -8.16 8.98 9.86
CA VAL A 42 -8.84 8.65 11.13
C VAL A 42 -10.30 8.45 10.81
N ASP A 43 -10.77 7.23 11.01
CA ASP A 43 -12.15 6.84 10.71
C ASP A 43 -12.87 6.31 11.96
N THR A 44 -14.15 5.97 11.80
CA THR A 44 -14.91 5.25 12.82
C THR A 44 -14.37 3.83 12.99
N GLU A 45 -14.62 3.23 14.15
CA GLU A 45 -14.21 1.84 14.42
C GLU A 45 -14.84 0.86 13.43
N GLN A 46 -16.12 1.06 13.10
CA GLN A 46 -16.85 0.22 12.15
C GLN A 46 -16.19 0.26 10.76
N ASP A 47 -15.90 1.45 10.25
CA ASP A 47 -15.34 1.64 8.91
C ASP A 47 -13.89 1.12 8.85
N TYR A 48 -13.12 1.32 9.92
CA TYR A 48 -11.78 0.75 10.06
C TYR A 48 -11.81 -0.78 10.01
N LEU A 49 -12.71 -1.43 10.76
CA LEU A 49 -12.82 -2.89 10.76
C LEU A 49 -13.26 -3.44 9.39
N ALA A 50 -14.16 -2.74 8.71
CA ALA A 50 -14.57 -3.09 7.36
C ALA A 50 -13.40 -2.98 6.37
N TRP A 51 -12.63 -1.89 6.44
CA TRP A 51 -11.42 -1.69 5.63
C TRP A 51 -10.34 -2.76 5.94
N LEU A 52 -10.13 -3.07 7.21
CA LEU A 52 -9.16 -4.07 7.65
C LEU A 52 -9.49 -5.45 7.10
N GLY A 53 -10.76 -5.84 7.08
CA GLY A 53 -11.23 -7.11 6.53
C GLY A 53 -10.97 -7.28 5.02
N GLN A 54 -10.70 -6.20 4.30
CA GLN A 54 -10.36 -6.23 2.87
C GLN A 54 -8.86 -6.42 2.61
N GLN A 55 -8.01 -6.24 3.63
CA GLN A 55 -6.56 -6.30 3.46
C GLN A 55 -6.08 -7.75 3.47
N GLN A 56 -5.07 -8.04 2.63
CA GLN A 56 -4.42 -9.35 2.65
C GLN A 56 -3.46 -9.44 3.84
N THR A 57 -3.42 -10.61 4.48
CA THR A 57 -2.41 -10.89 5.51
C THR A 57 -1.04 -11.09 4.88
N PHE A 58 0.02 -10.84 5.65
CA PHE A 58 1.39 -11.09 5.20
C PHE A 58 1.61 -12.53 4.72
N ALA A 59 0.98 -13.51 5.38
CA ALA A 59 1.04 -14.91 4.97
C ALA A 59 0.39 -15.15 3.60
N GLN A 60 -0.74 -14.48 3.32
CA GLN A 60 -1.40 -14.55 2.01
C GLN A 60 -0.55 -13.90 0.90
N LEU A 61 0.13 -12.78 1.21
CA LEU A 61 1.03 -12.10 0.28
C LEU A 61 2.32 -12.88 0.02
N SER A 62 2.80 -13.62 1.03
CA SER A 62 4.08 -14.35 0.99
C SER A 62 3.93 -15.80 0.52
N ALA A 63 2.71 -16.27 0.27
CA ALA A 63 2.46 -17.61 -0.24
C ALA A 63 3.07 -17.73 -1.66
N PRO A 64 3.75 -18.85 -1.98
CA PRO A 64 4.22 -19.09 -3.34
C PRO A 64 3.02 -19.05 -4.28
N GLN A 65 3.03 -18.17 -5.28
CA GLN A 65 2.01 -18.23 -6.33
C GLN A 65 2.14 -19.59 -7.00
N GLN A 66 1.11 -20.43 -6.91
CA GLN A 66 0.99 -21.58 -7.79
C GLN A 66 0.80 -21.03 -9.20
N SER A 67 1.92 -20.84 -9.90
CA SER A 67 1.93 -20.70 -11.35
C SER A 67 1.14 -21.88 -11.89
N GLY A 68 -0.04 -21.60 -12.44
CA GLY A 68 -0.95 -22.61 -12.96
C GLY A 68 -0.16 -23.60 -13.81
N SER A 69 -0.18 -24.86 -13.40
CA SER A 69 0.46 -25.95 -14.13
C SER A 69 -0.01 -25.89 -15.57
N ALA A 70 0.95 -25.69 -16.48
CA ALA A 70 0.73 -25.73 -17.91
C ALA A 70 0.22 -27.12 -18.29
N ASN A 71 -1.10 -27.26 -18.37
CA ASN A 71 -1.73 -28.27 -19.20
C ASN A 71 -2.88 -27.62 -19.97
N GLN A 72 -2.51 -26.65 -20.82
CA GLN A 72 -3.42 -26.10 -21.82
C GLN A 72 -3.28 -26.97 -23.08
N PRO A 73 -4.33 -27.66 -23.54
CA PRO A 73 -4.30 -28.33 -24.83
C PRO A 73 -4.05 -27.30 -25.95
N PRO A 74 -3.31 -27.66 -27.01
CA PRO A 74 -2.92 -26.70 -28.04
C PRO A 74 -4.17 -26.20 -28.77
N GLY A 75 -4.46 -24.90 -28.68
CA GLY A 75 -5.49 -24.29 -29.54
C GLY A 75 -6.42 -23.24 -28.95
N LYS A 76 -6.05 -22.51 -27.88
CA LYS A 76 -6.79 -21.28 -27.54
C LYS A 76 -5.86 -20.16 -27.09
N ILE A 77 -5.38 -19.38 -28.05
CA ILE A 77 -4.92 -18.01 -27.81
C ILE A 77 -6.17 -17.21 -27.44
N MET A 78 -6.38 -16.96 -26.15
CA MET A 78 -7.32 -15.93 -25.71
C MET A 78 -6.48 -14.68 -25.50
N ALA A 79 -6.69 -13.70 -26.39
CA ALA A 79 -6.02 -12.41 -26.36
C ALA A 79 -6.22 -11.75 -24.99
N SER A 80 -5.12 -11.56 -24.26
CA SER A 80 -5.08 -10.65 -23.13
C SER A 80 -5.27 -9.24 -23.69
N ASN A 81 -6.45 -8.66 -23.46
CA ASN A 81 -6.66 -7.23 -23.65
C ASN A 81 -5.78 -6.49 -22.64
N LEU A 82 -4.53 -6.20 -23.02
CA LEU A 82 -3.75 -5.11 -22.45
C LEU A 82 -4.46 -3.81 -22.79
N GLY A 83 -5.38 -3.39 -21.92
CA GLY A 83 -5.84 -2.01 -21.85
C GLY A 83 -4.82 -1.17 -21.09
N VAL A 84 -3.68 -0.90 -21.70
CA VAL A 84 -2.80 0.21 -21.29
C VAL A 84 -3.46 1.49 -21.78
N ALA A 85 -4.14 2.21 -20.89
CA ALA A 85 -4.42 3.62 -21.09
C ALA A 85 -3.16 4.39 -20.71
N ALA A 86 -2.32 4.64 -21.73
CA ALA A 86 -1.30 5.67 -21.68
C ALA A 86 -1.99 7.00 -22.01
N ASP A 87 -2.24 7.83 -21.00
CA ASP A 87 -2.58 9.23 -21.22
C ASP A 87 -1.33 10.07 -21.01
N SER A 88 -0.64 10.31 -22.12
CA SER A 88 0.37 11.35 -22.26
C SER A 88 -0.31 12.63 -22.70
N LYS A 89 -0.58 13.55 -21.77
CA LYS A 89 -0.47 15.00 -22.03
C LYS A 89 -0.26 15.80 -20.75
#